data_AF-A0A8B7AMS5-F1
#
_entry.id   AF-A0A8B7AMS5-F1
#
_cell.length_a   1.000
_cell.length_b   1.000
_cell.length_c   1.000
_cell.angle_alpha   90.00
_cell.angle_beta   90.00
_cell.angle_gamma   90.00
#
_symmetry.space_group_name_H-M   'P 1'
#
loop_
_entity.id
_entity.type
_entity.pdbx_description
1 polymer ?
#
loop_
_entity_poly.entity_id
_entity_poly.type
_entity_poly.pdbx_seq_one_letter_code
_entity_poly.pdbx_strand_id
1 'polypeptide(L)'
;MSRVPAVVPDRSTNPFHISGDVDFFLLRDQERNKAHLEREQKKTMHVHEKVTYSSKVSAKHRSLRRELQLEDEAEERKVCAETEQLRAFRDNTIWKLAITKEKRMESDNINSYVDQKRQMFLIQYALEMKRNEIQRLEMLAAKEEAKLELAEKSLEKDAALFDEFLRENDRSSVQALRAAEKETKAKIEKIFEFRDLTTQIMNIKSEISKFEDTLQHYKIYKDFLYKLSPKEWFDEQEKKRLALKKAKEVANTPKESSVPSTSGDKVPLLRRSSSGILLEEDPDSDSEELELYFTEPQQLLDVFTKLEEQNLSLIQNTQEMEETLEELSFTLKNTQNRMDREVNQLKQWITTMMMSIAKEEETAAELELKARVFYFGEYQGAQQDKLLESLNCKVLDVYRHCIGTQQDTNLGTVQMLTIIEHQLDELLESLERVPPAKIDQAEKAKEKERRMRLREEKAMLQKQLQEERLQRARARAHAEIKKKKGRKLVCRSRPPVLRTKEESEHMFMDKEKEEQLFFFT
;
A
#
# COMPACT_ATOMS: atom_id res chain seq x y z
N MET A 1 -106.58 -27.61 20.69
CA MET A 1 -107.13 -26.52 19.85
C MET A 1 -106.78 -25.19 20.50
N SER A 2 -106.01 -24.34 19.83
CA SER A 2 -106.33 -22.91 19.66
C SER A 2 -105.29 -22.29 18.73
N ARG A 3 -105.73 -21.85 17.55
CA ARG A 3 -104.92 -21.14 16.55
C ARG A 3 -104.75 -19.69 16.99
N VAL A 4 -103.52 -19.20 16.99
CA VAL A 4 -103.23 -17.75 17.06
C VAL A 4 -103.50 -17.14 15.67
N PRO A 5 -104.25 -16.03 15.56
CA PRO A 5 -104.48 -15.38 14.28
C PRO A 5 -103.25 -14.57 13.87
N ALA A 6 -102.79 -14.78 12.63
CA ALA A 6 -101.72 -13.99 12.02
C ALA A 6 -102.24 -12.60 11.65
N VAL A 7 -101.59 -11.57 12.17
CA VAL A 7 -101.79 -10.16 11.79
C VAL A 7 -101.27 -9.99 10.36
N VAL A 8 -102.16 -9.58 9.45
CA VAL A 8 -101.80 -9.20 8.08
C VAL A 8 -101.25 -7.76 8.12
N PRO A 9 -100.03 -7.48 7.64
CA PRO A 9 -99.53 -6.12 7.59
C PRO A 9 -100.21 -5.35 6.43
N ASP A 10 -100.57 -4.10 6.73
CA ASP A 10 -101.25 -3.16 5.83
C ASP A 10 -100.39 -2.84 4.59
N ARG A 11 -100.97 -2.98 3.39
CA ARG A 11 -100.27 -2.92 2.08
C ARG A 11 -99.80 -1.51 1.68
N SER A 12 -100.11 -0.50 2.49
CA SER A 12 -99.80 0.92 2.24
C SER A 12 -98.40 1.36 2.71
N THR A 13 -97.63 0.49 3.39
CA THR A 13 -96.35 0.88 4.03
C THR A 13 -95.12 0.61 3.18
N ASN A 14 -95.27 0.06 1.96
CA ASN A 14 -94.12 -0.22 1.09
C ASN A 14 -93.89 0.92 0.08
N PRO A 15 -92.79 1.69 0.20
CA PRO A 15 -92.45 2.76 -0.74
C PRO A 15 -92.12 2.27 -2.16
N PHE A 16 -92.08 0.94 -2.40
CA PHE A 16 -91.86 0.33 -3.71
C PHE A 16 -93.10 -0.39 -4.27
N HIS A 17 -94.31 -0.14 -3.72
CA HIS A 17 -95.52 -0.75 -4.28
C HIS A 17 -96.02 0.03 -5.50
N ILE A 18 -95.88 -0.57 -6.68
CA ILE A 18 -96.39 -0.04 -7.94
C ILE A 18 -97.89 -0.39 -8.04
N SER A 19 -98.75 0.63 -8.17
CA SER A 19 -100.20 0.46 -8.37
C SER A 19 -100.48 -0.37 -9.62
N GLY A 20 -101.32 -1.41 -9.51
CA GLY A 20 -101.58 -2.36 -10.59
C GLY A 20 -102.38 -1.84 -11.80
N ASP A 21 -102.81 -0.57 -11.78
CA ASP A 21 -103.70 0.02 -12.79
C ASP A 21 -102.97 0.74 -13.95
N VAL A 22 -101.63 0.75 -13.96
CA VAL A 22 -100.84 1.32 -15.06
C VAL A 22 -99.80 0.29 -15.52
N ASP A 23 -100.01 -0.27 -16.71
CA ASP A 23 -99.09 -1.23 -17.29
C ASP A 23 -97.79 -0.51 -17.71
N PHE A 24 -96.84 -0.47 -16.77
CA PHE A 24 -95.55 0.22 -16.88
C PHE A 24 -94.77 -0.19 -18.14
N PHE A 25 -94.94 -1.44 -18.59
CA PHE A 25 -94.31 -1.94 -19.81
C PHE A 25 -94.87 -1.27 -21.07
N LEU A 26 -96.18 -1.00 -21.09
CA LEU A 26 -96.87 -0.32 -22.17
C LEU A 26 -96.46 1.15 -22.30
N LEU A 27 -96.30 1.86 -21.17
CA LEU A 27 -95.73 3.22 -21.17
C LEU A 27 -94.28 3.21 -21.65
N ARG A 28 -93.47 2.24 -21.21
CA ARG A 28 -92.07 2.12 -21.61
C ARG A 28 -91.92 1.80 -23.10
N ASP A 29 -92.82 0.97 -23.65
CA ASP A 29 -92.86 0.67 -25.08
C ASP A 29 -93.36 1.86 -25.90
N GLN A 30 -94.33 2.63 -25.39
CA GLN A 30 -94.71 3.91 -26.00
C GLN A 30 -93.56 4.92 -26.01
N GLU A 31 -92.83 5.08 -24.89
CA GLU A 31 -91.65 5.95 -24.83
C GLU A 31 -90.54 5.47 -25.78
N ARG A 32 -90.32 4.16 -25.86
CA ARG A 32 -89.33 3.56 -26.77
C ARG A 32 -89.72 3.78 -28.23
N ASN A 33 -91.00 3.62 -28.57
CA ASN A 33 -91.53 3.89 -29.91
C ASN A 33 -91.45 5.38 -30.26
N LYS A 34 -91.78 6.27 -29.32
CA LYS A 34 -91.65 7.73 -29.50
C LYS A 34 -90.19 8.14 -29.70
N ALA A 35 -89.26 7.57 -28.93
CA ALA A 35 -87.84 7.79 -29.11
C ALA A 35 -87.31 7.25 -30.45
N HIS A 36 -87.85 6.12 -30.91
CA HIS A 36 -87.54 5.57 -32.23
C HIS A 36 -88.03 6.50 -33.35
N LEU A 37 -89.28 6.97 -33.27
CA LEU A 37 -89.86 7.89 -34.23
C LEU A 37 -89.09 9.22 -34.29
N GLU A 38 -88.71 9.77 -33.13
CA GLU A 38 -87.87 10.96 -33.05
C GLU A 38 -86.48 10.76 -33.68
N ARG A 39 -85.91 9.56 -33.58
CA ARG A 39 -84.62 9.25 -34.21
C ARG A 39 -84.75 9.15 -35.72
N GLU A 40 -85.81 8.52 -36.22
CA GLU A 40 -86.10 8.47 -37.66
C GLU A 40 -86.29 9.87 -38.24
N GLN A 41 -87.06 10.74 -37.57
CA GLN A 41 -87.18 12.15 -37.96
C GLN A 41 -85.83 12.88 -37.94
N LYS A 42 -84.97 12.64 -36.94
CA LYS A 42 -83.62 13.24 -36.90
C LYS A 42 -82.67 12.69 -37.95
N LYS A 43 -82.96 11.55 -38.59
CA LYS A 43 -82.15 11.05 -39.72
C LYS A 43 -82.43 11.83 -40.99
N THR A 44 -83.68 12.27 -41.21
CA THR A 44 -84.09 13.01 -42.40
C THR A 44 -83.79 14.51 -42.34
N MET A 45 -83.58 15.08 -41.15
CA MET A 45 -83.25 16.50 -40.99
C MET A 45 -81.80 16.85 -41.34
N HIS A 46 -81.58 18.06 -41.85
CA HIS A 46 -80.25 18.58 -42.11
C HIS A 46 -79.50 18.90 -40.80
N VAL A 47 -78.16 18.89 -40.87
CA VAL A 47 -77.30 19.05 -39.67
C VAL A 47 -77.55 20.36 -38.92
N HIS A 48 -77.85 21.45 -39.63
CA HIS A 48 -78.13 22.76 -39.01
C HIS A 48 -79.49 22.84 -38.31
N GLU A 49 -80.43 21.96 -38.63
CA GLU A 49 -81.76 21.90 -38.00
C GLU A 49 -81.77 20.99 -36.76
N LYS A 50 -80.70 20.23 -36.54
CA LYS A 50 -80.54 19.35 -35.36
C LYS A 50 -80.09 20.18 -34.17
N VAL A 51 -81.03 20.49 -33.28
CA VAL A 51 -80.69 21.15 -32.01
C VAL A 51 -79.92 20.22 -31.07
N THR A 52 -78.92 20.77 -30.38
CA THR A 52 -78.05 20.06 -29.42
C THR A 52 -78.82 19.60 -28.19
N TYR A 53 -78.33 18.53 -27.53
CA TYR A 53 -78.96 17.97 -26.33
C TYR A 53 -79.17 19.02 -25.22
N SER A 54 -78.18 19.90 -25.00
CA SER A 54 -78.27 21.02 -24.05
C SER A 54 -79.41 21.99 -24.40
N SER A 55 -79.56 22.34 -25.69
CA SER A 55 -80.67 23.18 -26.16
C SER A 55 -82.04 22.51 -25.96
N LYS A 56 -82.14 21.19 -26.14
CA LYS A 56 -83.38 20.43 -25.87
C LYS A 56 -83.77 20.40 -24.40
N VAL A 57 -82.81 20.20 -23.49
CA VAL A 57 -83.09 20.13 -22.05
C VAL A 57 -83.56 21.50 -21.53
N SER A 58 -82.91 22.58 -21.97
CA SER A 58 -83.34 23.95 -21.63
C SER A 58 -84.70 24.32 -22.24
N ALA A 59 -84.94 23.94 -23.51
CA ALA A 59 -86.23 24.16 -24.16
C ALA A 59 -87.37 23.37 -23.49
N LYS A 60 -87.12 22.15 -23.00
CA LYS A 60 -88.10 21.35 -22.25
C LYS A 60 -88.47 21.98 -20.91
N HIS A 61 -87.48 22.48 -20.15
CA HIS A 61 -87.77 23.20 -18.91
C HIS A 61 -88.53 24.50 -19.18
N ARG A 62 -88.21 25.23 -20.26
CA ARG A 62 -88.94 26.45 -20.65
C ARG A 62 -90.35 26.15 -21.18
N SER A 63 -90.53 25.09 -21.96
CA SER A 63 -91.84 24.70 -22.49
C SER A 63 -92.73 24.22 -21.36
N LEU A 64 -92.23 23.36 -20.46
CA LEU A 64 -92.99 22.89 -19.30
C LEU A 64 -93.37 24.04 -18.37
N ARG A 65 -92.45 24.98 -18.10
CA ARG A 65 -92.77 26.16 -17.28
C ARG A 65 -93.84 27.04 -17.92
N ARG A 66 -93.80 27.23 -19.24
CA ARG A 66 -94.85 27.96 -19.98
C ARG A 66 -96.16 27.19 -20.04
N GLU A 67 -96.11 25.88 -20.16
CA GLU A 67 -97.30 25.03 -20.23
C GLU A 67 -98.02 25.05 -18.88
N LEU A 68 -97.29 24.91 -17.78
CA LEU A 68 -97.81 25.12 -16.42
C LEU A 68 -98.35 26.55 -16.24
N GLN A 69 -97.63 27.59 -16.69
CA GLN A 69 -98.13 28.96 -16.62
C GLN A 69 -99.39 29.18 -17.45
N LEU A 70 -99.49 28.59 -18.64
CA LEU A 70 -100.67 28.68 -19.49
C LEU A 70 -101.84 27.87 -18.91
N GLU A 71 -101.55 26.78 -18.21
CA GLU A 71 -102.53 25.97 -17.49
C GLU A 71 -103.06 26.74 -16.27
N ASP A 72 -102.18 27.30 -15.44
CA ASP A 72 -102.54 28.19 -14.32
C ASP A 72 -103.35 29.40 -14.82
N GLU A 73 -102.89 30.11 -15.87
CA GLU A 73 -103.62 31.23 -16.45
C GLU A 73 -104.95 30.81 -17.11
N ALA A 74 -105.04 29.59 -17.67
CA ALA A 74 -106.29 29.07 -18.22
C ALA A 74 -107.27 28.68 -17.11
N GLU A 75 -106.79 28.14 -16.00
CA GLU A 75 -107.59 27.87 -14.81
C GLU A 75 -108.07 29.17 -14.17
N GLU A 76 -107.21 30.17 -14.01
CA GLU A 76 -107.60 31.50 -13.54
C GLU A 76 -108.60 32.17 -14.47
N ARG A 77 -108.44 32.05 -15.80
CA ARG A 77 -109.41 32.56 -16.78
C ARG A 77 -110.74 31.80 -16.72
N LYS A 78 -110.74 30.48 -16.48
CA LYS A 78 -111.97 29.70 -16.28
C LYS A 78 -112.69 30.12 -15.00
N VAL A 79 -111.97 30.27 -13.89
CA VAL A 79 -112.52 30.76 -12.62
C VAL A 79 -113.04 32.20 -12.79
N CYS A 80 -112.31 33.08 -13.49
CA CYS A 80 -112.79 34.43 -13.81
C CYS A 80 -114.05 34.38 -14.69
N ALA A 81 -114.08 33.55 -15.74
CA ALA A 81 -115.26 33.41 -16.59
C ALA A 81 -116.47 32.83 -15.83
N GLU A 82 -116.27 31.84 -14.95
CA GLU A 82 -117.32 31.28 -14.10
C GLU A 82 -117.82 32.32 -13.07
N THR A 83 -116.92 33.08 -12.45
CA THR A 83 -117.31 34.17 -11.52
C THR A 83 -118.00 35.33 -12.25
N GLU A 84 -117.63 35.62 -13.49
CA GLU A 84 -118.32 36.58 -14.36
C GLU A 84 -119.68 36.06 -14.81
N GLN A 85 -119.82 34.77 -15.16
CA GLN A 85 -121.12 34.16 -15.47
C GLN A 85 -122.06 34.17 -14.26
N LEU A 86 -121.54 33.85 -13.06
CA LEU A 86 -122.30 33.93 -11.81
C LEU A 86 -122.69 35.38 -11.47
N ARG A 87 -121.80 36.36 -11.73
CA ARG A 87 -122.12 37.80 -11.61
C ARG A 87 -123.20 38.22 -12.60
N ALA A 88 -123.07 37.87 -13.87
CA ALA A 88 -124.08 38.13 -14.91
C ALA A 88 -125.44 37.49 -14.58
N PHE A 89 -125.45 36.32 -13.92
CA PHE A 89 -126.68 35.69 -13.44
C PHE A 89 -127.34 36.48 -12.31
N ARG A 90 -126.56 37.01 -11.34
CA ARG A 90 -127.08 37.89 -10.25
C ARG A 90 -127.53 39.26 -10.76
N ASP A 91 -126.89 39.76 -11.80
CA ASP A 91 -127.14 41.07 -12.40
C ASP A 91 -128.13 41.04 -13.56
N ASN A 92 -128.76 39.88 -13.82
CA ASN A 92 -129.76 39.72 -14.87
C ASN A 92 -130.98 40.60 -14.60
N THR A 93 -130.91 41.83 -15.10
CA THR A 93 -131.97 42.84 -15.11
C THR A 93 -133.21 42.37 -15.84
N ILE A 94 -133.10 41.41 -16.76
CA ILE A 94 -134.25 40.80 -17.45
C ILE A 94 -135.05 39.93 -16.47
N TRP A 95 -134.40 39.16 -15.60
CA TRP A 95 -135.10 38.38 -14.57
C TRP A 95 -135.71 39.28 -13.49
N LYS A 96 -134.97 40.31 -13.04
CA LYS A 96 -135.50 41.33 -12.11
C LYS A 96 -136.70 42.09 -12.71
N LEU A 97 -136.62 42.52 -13.98
CA LEU A 97 -137.70 43.19 -14.72
C LEU A 97 -138.89 42.26 -15.04
N ALA A 98 -138.65 40.95 -15.23
CA ALA A 98 -139.71 39.96 -15.44
C ALA A 98 -140.50 39.66 -14.16
N ILE A 99 -139.88 39.78 -12.98
CA ILE A 99 -140.54 39.66 -11.68
C ILE A 99 -141.30 40.93 -11.29
N THR A 100 -140.79 42.11 -11.67
CA THR A 100 -141.44 43.40 -11.36
C THR A 100 -142.50 43.84 -12.36
N LYS A 101 -142.62 43.22 -13.53
CA LYS A 101 -143.75 43.44 -14.45
C LYS A 101 -144.98 42.76 -13.85
N GLU A 102 -145.89 43.58 -13.35
CA GLU A 102 -147.20 43.22 -12.82
C GLU A 102 -147.94 42.30 -13.79
N LYS A 103 -147.88 41.00 -13.51
CA LYS A 103 -148.64 39.98 -14.22
C LYS A 103 -150.07 40.15 -13.75
N ARG A 104 -150.94 40.74 -14.59
CA ARG A 104 -152.38 40.86 -14.32
C ARG A 104 -152.89 39.49 -13.90
N MET A 105 -153.33 39.38 -12.65
CA MET A 105 -154.00 38.19 -12.12
C MET A 105 -155.28 37.99 -12.93
N GLU A 106 -155.24 37.09 -13.91
CA GLU A 106 -156.45 36.41 -14.33
C GLU A 106 -156.97 35.66 -13.10
N SER A 107 -158.27 35.69 -12.85
CA SER A 107 -158.87 35.09 -11.66
C SER A 107 -158.48 33.61 -11.58
N ASP A 108 -157.49 33.32 -10.75
CA ASP A 108 -156.95 31.97 -10.59
C ASP A 108 -158.09 31.06 -10.12
N ASN A 109 -158.41 30.06 -10.94
CA ASN A 109 -159.25 28.95 -10.52
C ASN A 109 -158.61 28.35 -9.25
N ILE A 110 -159.41 28.01 -8.24
CA ILE A 110 -158.92 27.59 -6.89
C ILE A 110 -157.80 26.54 -6.97
N ASN A 111 -157.85 25.65 -7.97
CA ASN A 111 -156.81 24.65 -8.24
C ASN A 111 -155.46 25.26 -8.68
N SER A 112 -155.44 26.30 -9.53
CA SER A 112 -154.20 27.02 -9.94
C SER A 112 -153.51 27.65 -8.74
N TYR A 113 -154.28 28.30 -7.85
CA TYR A 113 -153.74 28.89 -6.62
C TYR A 113 -153.16 27.83 -5.69
N VAL A 114 -153.87 26.71 -5.50
CA VAL A 114 -153.39 25.57 -4.69
C VAL A 114 -152.10 24.99 -5.29
N ASP A 115 -152.00 24.84 -6.61
CA ASP A 115 -150.80 24.31 -7.26
C ASP A 115 -149.62 25.28 -7.22
N GLN A 116 -149.83 26.59 -7.42
CA GLN A 116 -148.80 27.61 -7.22
C GLN A 116 -148.30 27.62 -5.77
N LYS A 117 -149.21 27.50 -4.78
CA LYS A 117 -148.82 27.39 -3.37
C LYS A 117 -148.01 26.12 -3.10
N ARG A 118 -148.39 24.97 -3.68
CA ARG A 118 -147.60 23.73 -3.59
C ARG A 118 -146.21 23.88 -4.20
N GLN A 119 -146.11 24.50 -5.38
CA GLN A 119 -144.83 24.78 -6.03
C GLN A 119 -143.96 25.72 -5.19
N MET A 120 -144.55 26.77 -4.61
CA MET A 120 -143.88 27.68 -3.68
C MET A 120 -143.33 26.91 -2.46
N PHE A 121 -144.14 26.07 -1.83
CA PHE A 121 -143.70 25.25 -0.69
C PHE A 121 -142.59 24.26 -1.07
N LEU A 122 -142.67 23.65 -2.26
CA LEU A 122 -141.64 22.71 -2.72
C LEU A 122 -140.29 23.43 -2.96
N ILE A 123 -140.31 24.62 -3.55
CA ILE A 123 -139.12 25.44 -3.75
C ILE A 123 -138.57 25.93 -2.40
N GLN A 124 -139.44 26.40 -1.51
CA GLN A 124 -139.03 26.81 -0.15
C GLN A 124 -138.39 25.64 0.61
N TYR A 125 -138.99 24.45 0.55
CA TYR A 125 -138.42 23.25 1.14
C TYR A 125 -137.07 22.86 0.51
N ALA A 126 -136.95 22.88 -0.82
CA ALA A 126 -135.70 22.58 -1.51
C ALA A 126 -134.59 23.58 -1.17
N LEU A 127 -134.91 24.88 -1.08
CA LEU A 127 -133.99 25.92 -0.63
C LEU A 127 -133.55 25.69 0.81
N GLU A 128 -134.48 25.36 1.70
CA GLU A 128 -134.16 25.09 3.11
C GLU A 128 -133.27 23.84 3.25
N MET A 129 -133.57 22.76 2.52
CA MET A 129 -132.72 21.57 2.47
C MET A 129 -131.32 21.88 1.94
N LYS A 130 -131.18 22.74 0.92
CA LYS A 130 -129.88 23.16 0.39
C LYS A 130 -129.12 24.05 1.37
N ARG A 131 -129.80 24.98 2.05
CA ARG A 131 -129.19 25.81 3.11
C ARG A 131 -128.66 24.94 4.25
N ASN A 132 -129.44 23.95 4.68
CA ASN A 132 -129.02 23.00 5.72
C ASN A 132 -127.80 22.17 5.27
N GLU A 133 -127.76 21.70 4.02
CA GLU A 133 -126.58 20.98 3.52
C GLU A 133 -125.35 21.89 3.37
N ILE A 134 -125.52 23.15 2.95
CA ILE A 134 -124.43 24.13 2.90
C ILE A 134 -123.87 24.34 4.31
N GLN A 135 -124.72 24.59 5.31
CA GLN A 135 -124.29 24.72 6.71
C GLN A 135 -123.56 23.47 7.21
N ARG A 136 -124.03 22.27 6.82
CA ARG A 136 -123.36 21.01 7.17
C ARG A 136 -121.95 20.93 6.58
N LEU A 137 -121.79 21.32 5.32
CA LEU A 137 -120.49 21.33 4.63
C LEU A 137 -119.56 22.42 5.18
N GLU A 138 -120.08 23.61 5.48
CA GLU A 138 -119.33 24.69 6.13
C GLU A 138 -118.81 24.26 7.50
N MET A 139 -119.64 23.59 8.31
CA MET A 139 -119.22 23.02 9.59
C MET A 139 -118.14 21.94 9.44
N LEU A 140 -118.22 21.11 8.40
CA LEU A 140 -117.18 20.11 8.12
C LEU A 140 -115.87 20.77 7.64
N ALA A 141 -115.96 21.77 6.75
CA ALA A 141 -114.82 22.53 6.26
C ALA A 141 -114.10 23.24 7.42
N ALA A 142 -114.84 23.97 8.27
CA ALA A 142 -114.27 24.65 9.43
C ALA A 142 -113.60 23.67 10.41
N LYS A 143 -114.16 22.46 10.58
CA LYS A 143 -113.55 21.42 11.42
C LYS A 143 -112.25 20.88 10.83
N GLU A 144 -112.18 20.70 9.51
CA GLU A 144 -110.95 20.27 8.83
C GLU A 144 -109.91 21.40 8.80
N GLU A 145 -110.30 22.65 8.53
CA GLU A 145 -109.42 23.82 8.62
C GLU A 145 -108.80 23.97 10.00
N ALA A 146 -109.58 23.82 11.08
CA ALA A 146 -109.06 23.88 12.45
C ALA A 146 -108.05 22.75 12.75
N LYS A 147 -108.24 21.55 12.18
CA LYS A 147 -107.25 20.46 12.31
C LYS A 147 -105.98 20.76 11.53
N LEU A 148 -106.10 21.30 10.32
CA LEU A 148 -104.96 21.70 9.50
C LEU A 148 -104.16 22.79 10.18
N GLU A 149 -104.82 23.82 10.75
CA GLU A 149 -104.16 24.88 11.48
C GLU A 149 -103.40 24.36 12.72
N LEU A 150 -103.97 23.37 13.43
CA LEU A 150 -103.27 22.70 14.53
C LEU A 150 -102.05 21.91 14.05
N ALA A 151 -102.16 21.22 12.91
CA ALA A 151 -101.06 20.48 12.32
C ALA A 151 -99.94 21.42 11.84
N GLU A 152 -100.28 22.53 11.18
CA GLU A 152 -99.35 23.56 10.75
C GLU A 152 -98.60 24.16 11.94
N LYS A 153 -99.30 24.57 12.99
CA LYS A 153 -98.67 25.07 14.23
C LYS A 153 -97.77 24.02 14.90
N SER A 154 -98.10 22.73 14.80
CA SER A 154 -97.21 21.68 15.33
C SER A 154 -95.94 21.54 14.49
N LEU A 155 -96.06 21.60 13.17
CA LEU A 155 -94.93 21.52 12.25
C LEU A 155 -94.00 22.74 12.37
N GLU A 156 -94.57 23.94 12.53
CA GLU A 156 -93.80 25.17 12.79
C GLU A 156 -92.97 25.06 14.08
N LYS A 157 -93.55 24.49 15.15
CA LYS A 157 -92.83 24.26 16.41
C LYS A 157 -91.71 23.25 16.22
N ASP A 158 -91.97 22.15 15.52
CA ASP A 158 -90.96 21.12 15.25
C ASP A 158 -89.81 21.68 14.39
N ALA A 159 -90.12 22.52 13.40
CA ALA A 159 -89.11 23.22 12.59
C ALA A 159 -88.24 24.15 13.45
N ALA A 160 -88.86 24.94 14.34
CA ALA A 160 -88.12 25.82 15.26
C ALA A 160 -87.21 25.03 16.23
N LEU A 161 -87.70 23.91 16.76
CA LEU A 161 -86.90 23.02 17.61
C LEU A 161 -85.73 22.38 16.83
N PHE A 162 -85.95 22.03 15.56
CA PHE A 162 -84.89 21.51 14.70
C PHE A 162 -83.80 22.55 14.42
N ASP A 163 -84.19 23.80 14.15
CA ASP A 163 -83.24 24.91 13.96
C ASP A 163 -82.45 25.23 15.24
N GLU A 164 -83.08 25.12 16.41
CA GLU A 164 -82.40 25.20 17.70
C GLU A 164 -81.41 24.03 17.89
N PHE A 165 -81.81 22.81 17.55
CA PHE A 165 -80.94 21.64 17.61
C PHE A 165 -79.72 21.76 16.70
N LEU A 166 -79.90 22.22 15.45
CA LEU A 166 -78.78 22.45 14.52
C LEU A 166 -77.81 23.51 15.06
N ARG A 167 -78.34 24.63 15.56
CA ARG A 167 -77.50 25.68 16.16
C ARG A 167 -76.71 25.17 17.37
N GLU A 168 -77.32 24.37 18.23
CA GLU A 168 -76.61 23.81 19.39
C GLU A 168 -75.59 22.75 18.97
N ASN A 169 -75.89 21.94 17.96
CA ASN A 169 -74.93 20.97 17.41
C ASN A 169 -73.72 21.66 16.77
N ASP A 170 -73.95 22.67 15.93
CA ASP A 170 -72.89 23.47 15.31
C ASP A 170 -72.05 24.20 16.36
N ARG A 171 -72.72 24.75 17.39
CA ARG A 171 -72.04 25.39 18.51
C ARG A 171 -71.17 24.38 19.28
N SER A 172 -71.69 23.19 19.56
CA SER A 172 -70.97 22.12 20.27
C SER A 172 -69.79 21.60 19.46
N SER A 173 -69.96 21.36 18.15
CA SER A 173 -68.90 20.88 17.27
C SER A 173 -67.78 21.91 17.12
N VAL A 174 -68.12 23.20 16.97
CA VAL A 174 -67.12 24.29 16.93
C VAL A 174 -66.40 24.43 18.26
N GLN A 175 -67.09 24.26 19.40
CA GLN A 175 -66.44 24.26 20.71
C GLN A 175 -65.45 23.09 20.86
N ALA A 176 -65.84 21.87 20.45
CA ALA A 176 -64.97 20.70 20.46
C ALA A 176 -63.73 20.90 19.57
N LEU A 177 -63.91 21.47 18.37
CA LEU A 177 -62.81 21.78 17.45
C LEU A 177 -61.87 22.81 18.07
N ARG A 178 -62.39 23.91 18.64
CA ARG A 178 -61.58 24.93 19.32
C ARG A 178 -60.81 24.35 20.51
N ALA A 179 -61.41 23.43 21.27
CA ALA A 179 -60.74 22.75 22.37
C ALA A 179 -59.55 21.91 21.86
N ALA A 180 -59.78 21.11 20.82
CA ALA A 180 -58.72 20.31 20.17
C ALA A 180 -57.59 21.19 19.59
N GLU A 181 -57.93 22.32 18.95
CA GLU A 181 -56.95 23.27 18.45
C GLU A 181 -56.11 23.91 19.57
N LYS A 182 -56.73 24.24 20.72
CA LYS A 182 -56.00 24.75 21.89
C LYS A 182 -55.05 23.68 22.45
N GLU A 183 -55.50 22.44 22.58
CA GLU A 183 -54.68 21.33 23.07
C GLU A 183 -53.51 21.02 22.12
N THR A 184 -53.74 21.03 20.82
CA THR A 184 -52.68 20.82 19.82
C THR A 184 -51.66 21.96 19.82
N LYS A 185 -52.09 23.22 19.97
CA LYS A 185 -51.18 24.35 20.15
C LYS A 185 -50.34 24.20 21.42
N ALA A 186 -50.97 23.91 22.56
CA ALA A 186 -50.27 23.67 23.81
C ALA A 186 -49.28 22.49 23.71
N LYS A 187 -49.65 21.41 23.00
CA LYS A 187 -48.75 20.28 22.71
C LYS A 187 -47.54 20.73 21.88
N ILE A 188 -47.74 21.53 20.84
CA ILE A 188 -46.64 22.03 20.00
C ILE A 188 -45.70 22.94 20.80
N GLU A 189 -46.24 23.82 21.65
CA GLU A 189 -45.46 24.65 22.56
C GLU A 189 -44.61 23.80 23.51
N LYS A 190 -45.20 22.75 24.12
CA LYS A 190 -44.44 21.80 24.97
C LYS A 190 -43.39 21.00 24.19
N ILE A 191 -43.64 20.64 22.93
CA ILE A 191 -42.63 20.00 22.08
C ILE A 191 -41.47 20.96 21.81
N PHE A 192 -41.75 22.25 21.60
CA PHE A 192 -40.71 23.26 21.42
C PHE A 192 -39.87 23.45 22.69
N GLU A 193 -40.52 23.59 23.86
CA GLU A 193 -39.84 23.63 25.17
C GLU A 193 -38.96 22.38 25.39
N PHE A 194 -39.47 21.18 25.08
CA PHE A 194 -38.71 19.94 25.21
C PHE A 194 -37.48 19.92 24.29
N ARG A 195 -37.61 20.40 23.06
CA ARG A 195 -36.48 20.49 22.11
C ARG A 195 -35.42 21.46 22.61
N ASP A 196 -35.83 22.64 23.09
CA ASP A 196 -34.92 23.63 23.65
C ASP A 196 -34.17 23.08 24.87
N LEU A 197 -34.89 22.47 25.82
CA LEU A 197 -34.29 21.79 26.98
C LEU A 197 -33.36 20.65 26.55
N THR A 198 -33.71 19.89 25.51
CA THR A 198 -32.84 18.81 24.99
C THR A 198 -31.53 19.39 24.44
N THR A 199 -31.59 20.51 23.72
CA THR A 199 -30.41 21.22 23.23
C THR A 199 -29.57 21.75 24.40
N GLN A 200 -30.19 22.34 25.43
CA GLN A 200 -29.47 22.79 26.62
C GLN A 200 -28.76 21.63 27.34
N ILE A 201 -29.43 20.48 27.51
CA ILE A 201 -28.83 19.27 28.08
C ILE A 201 -27.64 18.79 27.25
N MET A 202 -27.75 18.79 25.93
CA MET A 202 -26.66 18.40 25.04
C MET A 202 -25.46 19.33 25.18
N ASN A 203 -25.70 20.64 25.24
CA ASN A 203 -24.65 21.64 25.44
C ASN A 203 -23.94 21.43 26.78
N ILE A 204 -24.70 21.31 27.88
CA ILE A 204 -24.14 21.08 29.22
C ILE A 204 -23.35 19.76 29.26
N LYS A 205 -23.86 18.68 28.67
CA LYS A 205 -23.11 17.41 28.56
C LYS A 205 -21.81 17.58 27.79
N SER A 206 -21.83 18.33 26.69
CA SER A 206 -20.61 18.60 25.91
C SER A 206 -19.60 19.43 26.70
N GLU A 207 -20.05 20.36 27.54
CA GLU A 207 -19.20 21.13 28.45
C GLU A 207 -18.62 20.24 29.55
N ILE A 208 -19.43 19.38 30.15
CA ILE A 208 -18.97 18.38 31.15
C ILE A 208 -17.87 17.52 30.53
N SER A 209 -18.05 16.97 29.33
CA SER A 209 -17.01 16.16 28.68
C SER A 209 -15.72 16.95 28.42
N LYS A 210 -15.81 18.23 28.01
CA LYS A 210 -14.62 19.10 27.88
C LYS A 210 -13.90 19.29 29.22
N PHE A 211 -14.66 19.47 30.30
CA PHE A 211 -14.10 19.61 31.64
C PHE A 211 -13.51 18.28 32.16
N GLU A 212 -14.13 17.14 31.87
CA GLU A 212 -13.60 15.81 32.18
C GLU A 212 -12.26 15.56 31.46
N ASP A 213 -12.18 15.88 30.17
CA ASP A 213 -10.94 15.81 29.40
C ASP A 213 -9.87 16.72 30.03
N THR A 214 -10.21 17.97 30.32
CA THR A 214 -9.30 18.92 30.96
C THR A 214 -8.81 18.42 32.33
N LEU A 215 -9.71 17.83 33.13
CA LEU A 215 -9.38 17.23 34.41
C LEU A 215 -8.43 16.03 34.26
N GLN A 216 -8.60 15.20 33.23
CA GLN A 216 -7.65 14.11 32.94
C GLN A 216 -6.25 14.65 32.63
N HIS A 217 -6.15 15.72 31.83
CA HIS A 217 -4.86 16.37 31.57
C HIS A 217 -4.23 16.89 32.87
N TYR A 218 -5.01 17.55 33.72
CA TYR A 218 -4.51 18.02 35.02
C TYR A 218 -4.12 16.88 35.97
N LYS A 219 -4.81 15.74 35.95
CA LYS A 219 -4.39 14.54 36.69
C LYS A 219 -3.04 14.01 36.20
N ILE A 220 -2.84 13.92 34.88
CA ILE A 220 -1.56 13.51 34.29
C ILE A 220 -0.44 14.49 34.68
N TYR A 221 -0.70 15.80 34.64
CA TYR A 221 0.27 16.81 35.05
C TYR A 221 0.58 16.73 36.55
N LYS A 222 -0.43 16.53 37.40
CA LYS A 222 -0.25 16.31 38.85
C LYS A 222 0.64 15.09 39.12
N ASP A 223 0.34 13.96 38.48
CA ASP A 223 1.12 12.73 38.63
C ASP A 223 2.57 12.91 38.14
N PHE A 224 2.76 13.65 37.04
CA PHE A 224 4.06 13.99 36.51
C PHE A 224 4.87 14.86 37.48
N LEU A 225 4.26 15.91 38.04
CA LEU A 225 4.89 16.78 39.03
C LEU A 225 5.27 16.00 40.30
N TYR A 226 4.44 15.05 40.74
CA TYR A 226 4.81 14.19 41.87
C TYR A 226 6.00 13.28 41.57
N LYS A 227 6.12 12.73 40.36
CA LYS A 227 7.29 11.92 40.00
C LYS A 227 8.59 12.73 39.98
N LEU A 228 8.52 14.01 39.63
CA LEU A 228 9.67 14.92 39.62
C LEU A 228 9.96 15.55 40.99
N SER A 229 8.99 15.55 41.90
CA SER A 229 9.17 16.12 43.23
C SER A 229 10.20 15.30 44.03
N PRO A 230 11.18 15.95 44.70
CA PRO A 230 12.19 15.24 45.47
C PRO A 230 11.59 14.35 46.57
N LYS A 231 12.14 13.15 46.76
CA LYS A 231 11.70 12.20 47.81
C LYS A 231 11.81 12.79 49.23
N GLU A 232 12.81 13.62 49.46
CA GLU A 232 13.03 14.33 50.73
C GLU A 232 11.84 15.23 51.10
N TRP A 233 11.24 15.88 50.10
CA TRP A 233 10.07 16.72 50.30
C TRP A 233 8.81 15.89 50.62
N PHE A 234 8.65 14.71 50.00
CA PHE A 234 7.56 13.78 50.35
C PHE A 234 7.67 13.28 51.79
N ASP A 235 8.87 12.94 52.25
CA ASP A 235 9.11 12.47 53.62
C ASP A 235 8.80 13.56 54.65
N GLU A 236 9.09 14.82 54.34
CA GLU A 236 8.72 15.97 55.18
C GLU A 236 7.21 16.20 55.22
N GLN A 237 6.53 16.10 54.09
CA GLN A 237 5.06 16.22 54.03
C GLN A 237 4.37 15.07 54.77
N GLU A 238 4.88 13.85 54.67
CA GLU A 238 4.33 12.73 55.42
C GLU A 238 4.52 12.88 56.93
N LYS A 239 5.69 13.38 57.37
CA LYS A 239 5.93 13.72 58.78
C LYS A 239 4.98 14.81 59.28
N LYS A 240 4.74 15.86 58.49
CA LYS A 240 3.76 16.92 58.80
C LYS A 240 2.35 16.35 58.90
N ARG A 241 1.94 15.50 57.96
CA ARG A 241 0.64 14.80 57.96
C ARG A 241 0.47 13.93 59.21
N LEU A 242 1.49 13.15 59.58
CA LEU A 242 1.48 12.32 60.78
C LEU A 242 1.41 13.17 62.06
N ALA A 243 2.08 14.32 62.10
CA ALA A 243 1.99 15.26 63.21
C ALA A 243 0.57 15.89 63.31
N LEU A 244 -0.04 16.25 62.18
CA LEU A 244 -1.39 16.81 62.14
C LEU A 244 -2.45 15.79 62.55
N LYS A 245 -2.33 14.52 62.12
CA LYS A 245 -3.19 13.42 62.55
C LYS A 245 -3.08 13.18 64.06
N LYS A 246 -1.87 13.17 64.60
CA LYS A 246 -1.64 13.10 66.06
C LYS A 246 -2.25 14.29 66.80
N ALA A 247 -2.20 15.50 66.25
CA ALA A 247 -2.81 16.68 66.85
C ALA A 247 -4.36 16.64 66.79
N LYS A 248 -4.95 16.16 65.69
CA LYS A 248 -6.41 15.96 65.53
C LYS A 248 -6.94 14.85 66.44
N GLU A 249 -6.20 13.75 66.65
CA GLU A 249 -6.57 12.69 67.60
C GLU A 249 -6.54 13.17 69.07
N VAL A 250 -5.62 14.06 69.42
CA VAL A 250 -5.55 14.66 70.77
C VAL A 250 -6.71 15.64 71.02
N ALA A 251 -7.20 16.31 69.97
CA ALA A 251 -8.35 17.21 70.05
C ALA A 251 -9.71 16.48 70.17
N ASN A 252 -9.81 15.25 69.65
CA ASN A 252 -11.04 14.44 69.67
C ASN A 252 -11.09 13.45 70.86
N THR A 253 -10.76 13.90 72.06
CA THR A 253 -11.05 13.15 73.30
C THR A 253 -12.38 13.63 73.92
N PRO A 254 -13.41 12.77 74.01
CA PRO A 254 -14.76 13.19 74.43
C PRO A 254 -14.84 13.42 75.95
N LYS A 255 -15.33 14.59 76.36
CA LYS A 255 -15.85 14.82 77.71
C LYS A 255 -17.25 14.22 77.81
N GLU A 256 -17.34 13.02 78.36
CA GLU A 256 -18.58 12.50 78.94
C GLU A 256 -18.77 13.07 80.36
N SER A 257 -19.91 13.72 80.59
CA SER A 257 -20.55 13.73 81.90
C SER A 257 -22.07 13.96 81.76
N SER A 258 -22.86 12.89 81.98
CA SER A 258 -24.13 12.83 82.75
C SER A 258 -25.29 13.79 82.33
N VAL A 259 -26.52 13.40 82.00
CA VAL A 259 -27.53 12.52 82.67
C VAL A 259 -28.71 12.28 81.67
N PRO A 260 -29.49 11.18 81.77
CA PRO A 260 -30.60 10.83 80.85
C PRO A 260 -32.00 11.21 81.38
N SER A 261 -32.96 11.53 80.49
CA SER A 261 -34.44 11.54 80.71
C SER A 261 -35.15 11.95 79.39
N THR A 262 -35.80 11.03 78.64
CA THR A 262 -37.21 10.56 78.66
C THR A 262 -38.21 11.32 77.77
N SER A 263 -39.03 10.49 77.08
CA SER A 263 -40.43 10.70 76.63
C SER A 263 -40.74 11.14 75.19
N GLY A 264 -41.52 10.27 74.51
CA GLY A 264 -42.53 10.54 73.46
C GLY A 264 -42.00 10.90 72.06
N ASP A 265 -42.43 10.32 70.95
CA ASP A 265 -43.68 9.61 70.66
C ASP A 265 -43.52 8.76 69.37
N LYS A 266 -44.26 7.65 69.30
CA LYS A 266 -44.53 6.88 68.06
C LYS A 266 -45.68 7.62 67.34
N VAL A 267 -45.91 7.60 66.02
CA VAL A 267 -46.22 6.49 65.10
C VAL A 267 -46.23 7.04 63.62
N PRO A 268 -46.59 6.32 62.51
CA PRO A 268 -45.61 5.98 61.46
C PRO A 268 -46.05 6.28 60.00
N LEU A 269 -45.21 5.84 59.05
CA LEU A 269 -45.57 5.29 57.72
C LEU A 269 -45.82 6.26 56.55
N LEU A 270 -44.87 6.30 55.60
CA LEU A 270 -45.16 5.80 54.24
C LEU A 270 -43.86 5.38 53.52
N ARG A 271 -43.73 4.08 53.30
CA ARG A 271 -42.77 3.44 52.39
C ARG A 271 -43.02 3.89 50.96
N ARG A 272 -41.96 4.27 50.25
CA ARG A 272 -41.85 3.99 48.81
C ARG A 272 -40.39 3.64 48.47
N SER A 273 -40.10 2.34 48.50
CA SER A 273 -39.04 1.70 47.70
C SER A 273 -39.31 2.01 46.22
N SER A 274 -38.37 2.12 45.28
CA SER A 274 -36.94 1.82 45.22
C SER A 274 -36.51 2.17 43.79
N SER A 275 -35.39 2.85 43.61
CA SER A 275 -34.51 2.74 42.44
C SER A 275 -33.16 3.28 42.87
N GLY A 276 -32.22 2.37 43.09
CA GLY A 276 -30.93 2.64 43.67
C GLY A 276 -30.04 3.45 42.75
N ILE A 277 -29.44 4.49 43.31
CA ILE A 277 -28.08 4.90 42.97
C ILE A 277 -27.35 4.85 44.31
N LEU A 278 -26.59 3.79 44.46
CA LEU A 278 -25.59 3.65 45.52
C LEU A 278 -24.48 4.63 45.12
N LEU A 279 -24.59 5.85 45.64
CA LEU A 279 -23.43 6.72 45.76
C LEU A 279 -22.51 5.99 46.74
N GLU A 280 -21.51 5.30 46.20
CA GLU A 280 -20.25 5.12 46.92
C GLU A 280 -19.81 6.55 47.30
N GLU A 281 -20.03 6.91 48.55
CA GLU A 281 -19.32 8.02 49.16
C GLU A 281 -17.85 7.62 49.14
N ASP A 282 -17.09 8.15 48.17
CA ASP A 282 -15.64 8.10 48.17
C ASP A 282 -15.15 8.56 49.56
N PRO A 283 -14.46 7.72 50.35
CA PRO A 283 -14.01 8.07 51.69
C PRO A 283 -12.77 8.99 51.65
N ASP A 284 -12.53 9.71 50.55
CA ASP A 284 -11.33 10.51 50.32
C ASP A 284 -11.61 12.02 50.11
N SER A 285 -12.83 12.48 50.43
CA SER A 285 -13.19 13.91 50.49
C SER A 285 -12.59 14.66 51.69
N ASP A 286 -11.50 14.14 52.27
CA ASP A 286 -10.66 14.79 53.28
C ASP A 286 -9.20 14.93 52.79
N SER A 287 -8.98 14.88 51.47
CA SER A 287 -7.73 15.37 50.89
C SER A 287 -7.69 16.90 50.98
N GLU A 288 -7.26 17.40 52.14
CA GLU A 288 -6.62 18.72 52.27
C GLU A 288 -5.76 18.94 51.03
N GLU A 289 -5.95 20.08 50.36
CA GLU A 289 -5.25 20.50 49.16
C GLU A 289 -3.73 20.42 49.40
N LEU A 290 -3.10 19.30 49.04
CA LEU A 290 -1.67 19.10 49.23
C LEU A 290 -0.93 20.14 48.37
N GLU A 291 -0.19 21.03 49.03
CA GLU A 291 0.74 21.96 48.38
C GLU A 291 1.64 21.19 47.42
N LEU A 292 1.73 21.62 46.16
CA LEU A 292 2.67 21.07 45.19
C LEU A 292 4.09 21.55 45.51
N TYR A 293 5.10 20.71 45.25
CA TYR A 293 6.50 21.11 45.41
C TYR A 293 6.87 22.31 44.51
N PHE A 294 6.35 22.31 43.28
CA PHE A 294 6.56 23.39 42.31
C PHE A 294 5.46 24.42 42.45
N THR A 295 5.81 25.62 42.93
CA THR A 295 4.88 26.76 43.05
C THR A 295 4.93 27.69 41.85
N GLU A 296 6.08 27.75 41.17
CA GLU A 296 6.30 28.57 39.97
C GLU A 296 6.72 27.69 38.78
N PRO A 297 6.17 27.90 37.57
CA PRO A 297 6.53 27.11 36.39
C PRO A 297 8.03 27.15 36.06
N GLN A 298 8.69 28.25 36.39
CA GLN A 298 10.13 28.44 36.17
C GLN A 298 10.96 27.38 36.92
N GLN A 299 10.54 26.96 38.12
CA GLN A 299 11.27 25.96 38.91
C GLN A 299 11.37 24.61 38.20
N LEU A 300 10.33 24.22 37.47
CA LEU A 300 10.34 22.99 36.67
C LEU A 300 11.28 23.12 35.46
N LEU A 301 11.27 24.28 34.79
CA LEU A 301 12.16 24.56 33.67
C LEU A 301 13.63 24.60 34.13
N ASP A 302 13.90 25.13 35.32
CA ASP A 302 15.24 25.17 35.91
C ASP A 302 15.74 23.75 36.27
N VAL A 303 14.85 22.86 36.72
CA VAL A 303 15.18 21.43 36.92
C VAL A 303 15.50 20.75 35.58
N PHE A 304 14.72 21.04 34.53
CA PHE A 304 14.99 20.49 33.20
C PHE A 304 16.30 20.99 32.61
N THR A 305 16.56 22.30 32.64
CA THR A 305 17.82 22.87 32.15
C THR A 305 19.01 22.31 32.91
N LYS A 306 18.91 22.15 34.24
CA LYS A 306 19.96 21.49 35.03
C LYS A 306 20.16 20.02 34.65
N LEU A 307 19.08 19.28 34.39
CA LEU A 307 19.17 17.89 33.91
C LEU A 307 19.77 17.82 32.49
N GLU A 308 19.43 18.76 31.62
CA GLU A 308 20.00 18.89 30.28
C GLU A 308 21.50 19.20 30.36
N GLU A 309 21.91 20.17 31.18
CA GLU A 309 23.31 20.48 31.45
C GLU A 309 24.08 19.28 32.02
N GLN A 310 23.48 18.56 32.98
CA GLN A 310 24.06 17.33 33.52
C GLN A 310 24.22 16.25 32.44
N ASN A 311 23.18 16.01 31.64
CA ASN A 311 23.24 15.03 30.55
C ASN A 311 24.29 15.41 29.50
N LEU A 312 24.36 16.70 29.12
CA LEU A 312 25.40 17.21 28.22
C LEU A 312 26.80 17.03 28.81
N SER A 313 26.99 17.31 30.10
CA SER A 313 28.27 17.08 30.77
C SER A 313 28.66 15.61 30.84
N LEU A 314 27.70 14.71 31.04
CA LEU A 314 27.93 13.26 31.02
C LEU A 314 28.31 12.77 29.63
N ILE A 315 27.62 13.25 28.59
CA ILE A 315 27.92 12.93 27.19
C ILE A 315 29.33 13.42 26.83
N GLN A 316 29.66 14.65 27.21
CA GLN A 316 31.00 15.20 26.95
C GLN A 316 32.09 14.40 27.68
N ASN A 317 31.88 14.07 28.95
CA ASN A 317 32.85 13.27 29.72
C ASN A 317 33.03 11.85 29.12
N THR A 318 31.94 11.22 28.69
CA THR A 318 32.01 9.90 28.04
C THR A 318 32.75 9.97 26.71
N GLN A 319 32.54 11.01 25.92
CA GLN A 319 33.27 11.21 24.67
C GLN A 319 34.76 11.49 24.92
N GLU A 320 35.10 12.38 25.85
CA GLU A 320 36.50 12.65 26.21
C GLU A 320 37.20 11.38 26.73
N MET A 321 36.52 10.57 27.56
CA MET A 321 37.04 9.29 28.02
C MET A 321 37.24 8.30 26.86
N GLU A 322 36.30 8.22 25.92
CA GLU A 322 36.41 7.38 24.72
C GLU A 322 37.62 7.78 23.87
N GLU A 323 37.81 9.07 23.60
CA GLU A 323 38.98 9.59 22.88
C GLU A 323 40.29 9.22 23.58
N THR A 324 40.39 9.39 24.91
CA THR A 324 41.60 8.99 25.65
C THR A 324 41.85 7.48 25.58
N LEU A 325 40.79 6.67 25.57
CA LEU A 325 40.90 5.22 25.47
C LEU A 325 41.34 4.79 24.07
N GLU A 326 40.86 5.46 23.02
CA GLU A 326 41.31 5.26 21.64
C GLU A 326 42.78 5.64 21.47
N GLU A 327 43.23 6.76 22.03
CA GLU A 327 44.63 7.16 22.02
C GLU A 327 45.52 6.13 22.74
N LEU A 328 45.10 5.65 23.92
CA LEU A 328 45.81 4.60 24.66
C LEU A 328 45.86 3.29 23.88
N SER A 329 44.75 2.90 23.26
CA SER A 329 44.68 1.71 22.40
C SER A 329 45.62 1.82 21.19
N PHE A 330 45.65 2.99 20.54
CA PHE A 330 46.54 3.26 19.41
C PHE A 330 48.02 3.22 19.81
N THR A 331 48.39 3.85 20.92
CA THR A 331 49.76 3.81 21.44
C THR A 331 50.17 2.39 21.83
N LEU A 332 49.30 1.62 22.49
CA LEU A 332 49.53 0.22 22.83
C LEU A 332 49.76 -0.61 21.55
N LYS A 333 48.90 -0.47 20.54
CA LYS A 333 49.05 -1.19 19.27
C LYS A 333 50.35 -0.85 18.55
N ASN A 334 50.76 0.42 18.55
CA ASN A 334 52.04 0.83 17.96
C ASN A 334 53.24 0.27 18.73
N THR A 335 53.20 0.27 20.06
CA THR A 335 54.27 -0.33 20.86
C THR A 335 54.36 -1.84 20.66
N GLN A 336 53.21 -2.54 20.59
CA GLN A 336 53.15 -3.97 20.27
C GLN A 336 53.76 -4.26 18.90
N ASN A 337 53.38 -3.51 17.86
CA ASN A 337 53.94 -3.66 16.52
C ASN A 337 55.46 -3.41 16.49
N ARG A 338 55.98 -2.46 17.30
CA ARG A 338 57.42 -2.22 17.41
C ARG A 338 58.13 -3.41 18.08
N MET A 339 57.60 -3.89 19.20
CA MET A 339 58.12 -5.06 19.89
C MET A 339 58.10 -6.30 18.99
N ASP A 340 57.03 -6.53 18.23
CA ASP A 340 56.94 -7.66 17.30
C ASP A 340 58.00 -7.58 16.19
N ARG A 341 58.30 -6.38 15.69
CA ARG A 341 59.40 -6.17 14.73
C ARG A 341 60.76 -6.49 15.35
N GLU A 342 61.02 -6.02 16.57
CA GLU A 342 62.27 -6.32 17.30
C GLU A 342 62.41 -7.82 17.56
N VAL A 343 61.33 -8.49 18.01
CA VAL A 343 61.30 -9.94 18.21
C VAL A 343 61.58 -10.68 16.90
N ASN A 344 61.00 -10.25 15.79
CA ASN A 344 61.24 -10.86 14.49
C ASN A 344 62.68 -10.64 13.99
N GLN A 345 63.25 -9.47 14.22
CA GLN A 345 64.66 -9.18 13.93
C GLN A 345 65.59 -10.07 14.77
N LEU A 346 65.33 -10.21 16.07
CA LEU A 346 66.11 -11.09 16.94
C LEU A 346 65.99 -12.55 16.51
N LYS A 347 64.79 -13.02 16.13
CA LYS A 347 64.61 -14.37 15.57
C LYS A 347 65.43 -14.57 14.29
N GLN A 348 65.44 -13.59 13.39
CA GLN A 348 66.24 -13.64 12.16
C GLN A 348 67.74 -13.73 12.49
N TRP A 349 68.23 -12.90 13.41
CA TRP A 349 69.63 -12.94 13.86
C TRP A 349 70.00 -14.28 14.49
N ILE A 350 69.13 -14.84 15.33
CA ILE A 350 69.32 -16.17 15.89
C ILE A 350 69.42 -17.20 14.76
N THR A 351 68.51 -17.20 13.79
CA THR A 351 68.58 -18.15 12.67
C THR A 351 69.85 -17.99 11.83
N THR A 352 70.29 -16.76 11.54
CA THR A 352 71.53 -16.51 10.81
C THR A 352 72.74 -16.99 11.60
N MET A 353 72.81 -16.67 12.90
CA MET A 353 73.92 -17.11 13.76
C MET A 353 73.94 -18.63 13.88
N MET A 354 72.79 -19.30 14.02
CA MET A 354 72.70 -20.75 14.02
C MET A 354 73.19 -21.36 12.70
N MET A 355 72.85 -20.77 11.56
CA MET A 355 73.36 -21.23 10.26
C MET A 355 74.89 -21.05 10.15
N SER A 356 75.42 -19.93 10.64
CA SER A 356 76.87 -19.69 10.68
C SER A 356 77.59 -20.68 11.59
N ILE A 357 77.05 -20.95 12.79
CA ILE A 357 77.61 -21.96 13.71
C ILE A 357 77.61 -23.33 13.05
N ALA A 358 76.49 -23.76 12.45
CA ALA A 358 76.40 -25.07 11.80
C ALA A 358 77.41 -25.20 10.64
N LYS A 359 77.60 -24.14 9.85
CA LYS A 359 78.59 -24.11 8.77
C LYS A 359 80.02 -24.17 9.32
N GLU A 360 80.31 -23.43 10.40
CA GLU A 360 81.62 -23.47 11.04
C GLU A 360 81.90 -24.85 11.63
N GLU A 361 80.93 -25.48 12.29
CA GLU A 361 81.00 -26.86 12.80
C GLU A 361 81.25 -27.88 11.67
N GLU A 362 80.58 -27.73 10.52
CA GLU A 362 80.84 -28.55 9.32
C GLU A 362 82.27 -28.36 8.82
N THR A 363 82.74 -27.11 8.68
CA THR A 363 84.13 -26.85 8.25
C THR A 363 85.16 -27.35 9.26
N ALA A 364 84.87 -27.26 10.57
CA ALA A 364 85.73 -27.78 11.62
C ALA A 364 85.81 -29.31 11.55
N ALA A 365 84.69 -29.99 11.34
CA ALA A 365 84.65 -31.44 11.13
C ALA A 365 85.40 -31.87 9.86
N GLU A 366 85.27 -31.12 8.75
CA GLU A 366 86.04 -31.36 7.52
C GLU A 366 87.55 -31.19 7.74
N LEU A 367 87.96 -30.15 8.47
CA LEU A 367 89.36 -29.89 8.78
C LEU A 367 89.92 -30.95 9.73
N GLU A 368 89.16 -31.40 10.72
CA GLU A 368 89.54 -32.50 11.60
C GLU A 368 89.74 -33.79 10.79
N LEU A 369 88.83 -34.10 9.86
CA LEU A 369 88.96 -35.25 8.95
C LEU A 369 90.22 -35.12 8.08
N LYS A 370 90.45 -33.96 7.47
CA LYS A 370 91.66 -33.69 6.67
C LYS A 370 92.92 -33.88 7.52
N ALA A 371 92.99 -33.26 8.69
CA ALA A 371 94.11 -33.41 9.60
C ALA A 371 94.36 -34.88 9.93
N ARG A 372 93.30 -35.64 10.29
CA ARG A 372 93.39 -37.07 10.58
C ARG A 372 93.95 -37.87 9.39
N VAL A 373 93.50 -37.59 8.16
CA VAL A 373 94.02 -38.21 6.93
C VAL A 373 95.49 -37.86 6.70
N PHE A 374 95.90 -36.60 6.94
CA PHE A 374 97.31 -36.18 6.81
C PHE A 374 98.23 -36.82 7.86
N TYR A 375 97.74 -37.10 9.08
CA TYR A 375 98.53 -37.78 10.12
C TYR A 375 98.72 -39.30 9.92
N PHE A 376 98.02 -39.93 8.97
CA PHE A 376 98.18 -41.37 8.67
C PHE A 376 99.34 -41.69 7.71
N GLY A 377 99.95 -40.69 7.07
CA GLY A 377 101.19 -40.84 6.31
C GLY A 377 102.39 -40.33 7.10
N GLU A 378 103.53 -41.01 7.03
CA GLU A 378 104.80 -40.46 7.53
C GLU A 378 105.08 -39.13 6.82
N TYR A 379 104.79 -38.01 7.48
CA TYR A 379 105.05 -36.68 6.94
C TYR A 379 106.55 -36.46 6.84
N GLN A 380 107.12 -36.72 5.66
CA GLN A 380 108.51 -36.46 5.34
C GLN A 380 108.68 -35.00 4.90
N GLY A 381 108.32 -34.04 5.78
CA GLY A 381 108.38 -32.60 5.50
C GLY A 381 109.76 -32.16 4.99
N ALA A 382 110.84 -32.70 5.57
CA ALA A 382 112.20 -32.41 5.14
C ALA A 382 112.55 -32.91 3.71
N GLN A 383 111.84 -33.93 3.19
CA GLN A 383 112.00 -34.38 1.80
C GLN A 383 111.15 -33.55 0.84
N GLN A 384 109.94 -33.17 1.25
CA GLN A 384 109.07 -32.29 0.48
C GLN A 384 109.64 -30.88 0.37
N ASP A 385 110.23 -30.33 1.43
CA ASP A 385 110.90 -29.02 1.40
C ASP A 385 112.09 -29.02 0.45
N LYS A 386 112.90 -30.09 0.44
CA LYS A 386 114.00 -30.26 -0.54
C LYS A 386 113.48 -30.35 -1.97
N LEU A 387 112.36 -31.04 -2.19
CA LEU A 387 111.72 -31.12 -3.50
C LEU A 387 111.17 -29.76 -3.93
N LEU A 388 110.58 -29.00 -3.01
CA LEU A 388 110.04 -27.66 -3.24
C LEU A 388 111.15 -26.67 -3.57
N GLU A 389 112.27 -26.71 -2.85
CA GLU A 389 113.47 -25.91 -3.14
C GLU A 389 114.05 -26.24 -4.52
N SER A 390 114.13 -27.54 -4.86
CA SER A 390 114.56 -28.01 -6.18
C SER A 390 113.63 -27.54 -7.31
N LEU A 391 112.31 -27.60 -7.09
CA LEU A 391 111.32 -27.08 -8.02
C LEU A 391 111.45 -25.57 -8.17
N ASN A 392 111.60 -24.83 -7.07
CA ASN A 392 111.77 -23.39 -7.08
C ASN A 392 112.98 -22.99 -7.93
N CYS A 393 114.13 -23.66 -7.76
CA CYS A 393 115.31 -23.46 -8.61
C CYS A 393 115.02 -23.70 -10.10
N LYS A 394 114.33 -24.79 -10.46
CA LYS A 394 113.99 -25.07 -11.86
C LYS A 394 113.02 -24.05 -12.46
N VAL A 395 112.02 -23.64 -11.70
CA VAL A 395 111.04 -22.62 -12.11
C VAL A 395 111.74 -21.28 -12.31
N LEU A 396 112.63 -20.91 -11.38
CA LEU A 396 113.49 -19.74 -11.51
C LEU A 396 114.34 -19.78 -12.79
N ASP A 397 114.93 -20.93 -13.10
CA ASP A 397 115.73 -21.09 -14.32
C ASP A 397 114.88 -20.89 -15.58
N VAL A 398 113.69 -21.48 -15.66
CA VAL A 398 112.77 -21.31 -16.80
C VAL A 398 112.28 -19.87 -16.90
N TYR A 399 111.89 -19.26 -15.78
CA TYR A 399 111.45 -17.86 -15.72
C TYR A 399 112.53 -16.92 -16.28
N ARG A 400 113.79 -17.10 -15.86
CA ARG A 400 114.93 -16.31 -16.35
C ARG A 400 115.14 -16.45 -17.86
N HIS A 401 114.96 -17.64 -18.42
CA HIS A 401 115.16 -17.90 -19.84
C HIS A 401 114.00 -17.39 -20.71
N CYS A 402 112.75 -17.50 -20.25
CA CYS A 402 111.57 -17.16 -21.05
C CYS A 402 111.21 -15.67 -21.01
N ILE A 403 111.41 -14.99 -19.86
CA ILE A 403 110.88 -13.63 -19.63
C ILE A 403 112.01 -12.57 -19.55
N GLY A 404 113.24 -12.97 -19.21
CA GLY A 404 114.39 -12.07 -19.07
C GLY A 404 114.54 -11.45 -17.66
N THR A 405 115.74 -10.98 -17.34
CA THR A 405 116.21 -10.62 -15.97
C THR A 405 115.65 -9.33 -15.36
N GLN A 406 114.62 -8.72 -15.94
CA GLN A 406 114.24 -7.33 -15.59
C GLN A 406 113.13 -7.17 -14.56
N GLN A 407 112.54 -8.23 -14.00
CA GLN A 407 111.53 -8.12 -12.94
C GLN A 407 111.86 -9.01 -11.72
N ASP A 408 112.31 -8.31 -10.67
CA ASP A 408 112.09 -8.54 -9.23
C ASP A 408 112.56 -9.83 -8.56
N THR A 409 113.54 -9.66 -7.69
CA THR A 409 114.18 -10.65 -6.82
C THR A 409 113.28 -11.20 -5.69
N ASN A 410 111.97 -10.96 -5.70
CA ASN A 410 111.05 -11.36 -4.61
C ASN A 410 109.75 -12.06 -5.07
N LEU A 411 109.69 -12.61 -6.28
CA LEU A 411 108.53 -13.38 -6.74
C LEU A 411 108.51 -14.78 -6.07
N GLY A 412 107.34 -15.24 -5.65
CA GLY A 412 107.15 -16.62 -5.18
C GLY A 412 107.10 -17.62 -6.36
N THR A 413 107.42 -18.91 -6.13
CA THR A 413 107.44 -19.94 -7.18
C THR A 413 106.12 -20.04 -7.95
N VAL A 414 104.98 -19.91 -7.26
CA VAL A 414 103.65 -19.92 -7.89
C VAL A 414 103.46 -18.71 -8.79
N GLN A 415 103.90 -17.53 -8.35
CA GLN A 415 103.80 -16.30 -9.15
C GLN A 415 104.68 -16.39 -10.41
N MET A 416 105.89 -16.94 -10.31
CA MET A 416 106.76 -17.19 -11.46
C MET A 416 106.09 -18.14 -12.46
N LEU A 417 105.48 -19.22 -11.98
CA LEU A 417 104.74 -20.17 -12.82
C LEU A 417 103.55 -19.49 -13.52
N THR A 418 102.78 -18.65 -12.83
CA THR A 418 101.65 -17.94 -13.44
C THR A 418 102.10 -16.99 -14.55
N ILE A 419 103.25 -16.32 -14.40
CA ILE A 419 103.78 -15.44 -15.45
C ILE A 419 104.31 -16.28 -16.62
N ILE A 420 105.00 -17.39 -16.36
CA ILE A 420 105.42 -18.33 -17.41
C ILE A 420 104.21 -18.87 -18.18
N GLU A 421 103.16 -19.28 -17.48
CA GLU A 421 101.91 -19.79 -18.05
C GLU A 421 101.25 -18.72 -18.92
N HIS A 422 101.13 -17.49 -18.42
CA HIS A 422 100.60 -16.38 -19.20
C HIS A 422 101.41 -16.10 -20.47
N GLN A 423 102.75 -16.12 -20.39
CA GLN A 423 103.61 -15.98 -21.56
C GLN A 423 103.45 -17.14 -22.54
N LEU A 424 103.30 -18.35 -22.03
CA LEU A 424 103.05 -19.53 -22.86
C LEU A 424 101.70 -19.42 -23.57
N ASP A 425 100.66 -18.98 -22.88
CA ASP A 425 99.33 -18.74 -23.45
C ASP A 425 99.35 -17.63 -24.51
N GLU A 426 100.04 -16.51 -24.25
CA GLU A 426 100.21 -15.44 -25.25
C GLU A 426 100.92 -15.96 -26.51
N LEU A 427 101.97 -16.78 -26.34
CA LEU A 427 102.69 -17.40 -27.44
C LEU A 427 101.80 -18.39 -28.21
N LEU A 428 101.03 -19.23 -27.51
CA LEU A 428 100.08 -20.15 -28.14
C LEU A 428 98.96 -19.40 -28.89
N GLU A 429 98.40 -18.35 -28.31
CA GLU A 429 97.40 -17.52 -28.98
C GLU A 429 97.99 -16.82 -30.21
N SER A 430 99.23 -16.35 -30.12
CA SER A 430 99.95 -15.79 -31.27
C SER A 430 100.14 -16.82 -32.39
N LEU A 431 100.35 -18.09 -32.04
CA LEU A 431 100.49 -19.21 -32.97
C LEU A 431 99.15 -19.56 -33.63
N GLU A 432 98.05 -19.59 -32.87
CA GLU A 432 96.70 -19.84 -33.41
C GLU A 432 96.21 -18.70 -34.31
N ARG A 433 96.57 -17.45 -33.99
CA ARG A 433 96.22 -16.27 -34.80
C ARG A 433 97.02 -16.15 -36.09
N VAL A 434 98.00 -17.02 -36.35
CA VAL A 434 98.74 -17.01 -37.61
C VAL A 434 97.77 -17.28 -38.77
N PRO A 435 97.59 -16.35 -39.72
CA PRO A 435 96.62 -16.53 -40.79
C PRO A 435 96.92 -17.79 -41.61
N PRO A 436 95.92 -18.64 -41.92
CA PRO A 436 96.12 -19.87 -42.67
C PRO A 436 96.74 -19.62 -44.05
N ALA A 437 96.51 -18.43 -44.64
CA ALA A 437 97.16 -18.01 -45.87
C ALA A 437 98.70 -17.92 -45.78
N LYS A 438 99.26 -17.55 -44.61
CA LYS A 438 100.72 -17.53 -44.40
C LYS A 438 101.28 -18.94 -44.26
N ILE A 439 100.53 -19.84 -43.62
CA ILE A 439 100.89 -21.26 -43.47
C ILE A 439 100.93 -21.92 -44.86
N ASP A 440 99.87 -21.76 -45.67
CA ASP A 440 99.81 -22.26 -47.04
C ASP A 440 100.95 -21.73 -47.92
N GLN A 441 101.33 -20.45 -47.76
CA GLN A 441 102.44 -19.86 -48.49
C GLN A 441 103.78 -20.47 -48.08
N ALA A 442 104.00 -20.68 -46.78
CA ALA A 442 105.21 -21.30 -46.25
C ALA A 442 105.33 -22.76 -46.69
N GLU A 443 104.23 -23.53 -46.65
CA GLU A 443 104.18 -24.91 -47.15
C GLU A 443 104.47 -24.97 -48.65
N LYS A 444 103.82 -24.11 -49.46
CA LYS A 444 104.08 -24.04 -50.90
C LYS A 444 105.53 -23.64 -51.20
N ALA A 445 106.13 -22.76 -50.40
CA ALA A 445 107.53 -22.37 -50.55
C ALA A 445 108.47 -23.54 -50.21
N LYS A 446 108.24 -24.24 -49.09
CA LYS A 446 109.01 -25.42 -48.70
C LYS A 446 108.88 -26.57 -49.69
N GLU A 447 107.67 -26.84 -50.20
CA GLU A 447 107.44 -27.87 -51.22
C GLU A 447 108.07 -27.48 -52.56
N LYS A 448 108.08 -26.19 -52.93
CA LYS A 448 108.84 -25.70 -54.10
C LYS A 448 110.34 -25.88 -53.91
N GLU A 449 110.89 -25.50 -52.75
CA GLU A 449 112.31 -25.68 -52.43
C GLU A 449 112.70 -27.17 -52.51
N ARG A 450 111.90 -28.04 -51.90
CA ARG A 450 112.10 -29.49 -51.96
C ARG A 450 112.09 -30.02 -53.40
N ARG A 451 111.13 -29.60 -54.22
CA ARG A 451 111.07 -29.98 -55.64
C ARG A 451 112.27 -29.46 -56.43
N MET A 452 112.76 -28.26 -56.13
CA MET A 452 113.95 -27.70 -56.77
C MET A 452 115.20 -28.49 -56.38
N ARG A 453 115.42 -28.76 -55.08
CA ARG A 453 116.53 -29.61 -54.62
C ARG A 453 116.51 -30.98 -55.29
N LEU A 454 115.35 -31.63 -55.36
CA LEU A 454 115.24 -32.95 -55.97
C LEU A 454 115.57 -32.94 -57.48
N ARG A 455 115.22 -31.86 -58.19
CA ARG A 455 115.60 -31.67 -59.60
C ARG A 455 117.07 -31.39 -59.77
N GLU A 456 117.63 -30.53 -58.92
CA GLU A 456 119.06 -30.18 -58.92
C GLU A 456 119.92 -31.40 -58.60
N GLU A 457 119.54 -32.20 -57.60
CA GLU A 457 120.19 -33.47 -57.27
C GLU A 457 120.15 -34.45 -58.46
N LYS A 458 118.98 -34.60 -59.11
CA LYS A 458 118.85 -35.46 -60.28
C LYS A 458 119.68 -34.97 -61.48
N ALA A 459 119.76 -33.66 -61.69
CA ALA A 459 120.59 -33.05 -62.72
C ALA A 459 122.09 -33.19 -62.41
N MET A 460 122.48 -33.04 -61.14
CA MET A 460 123.85 -33.24 -60.65
C MET A 460 124.28 -34.70 -60.82
N LEU A 461 123.43 -35.67 -60.45
CA LEU A 461 123.66 -37.09 -60.68
C LEU A 461 123.84 -37.42 -62.18
N GLN A 462 122.99 -36.86 -63.06
CA GLN A 462 123.18 -37.01 -64.50
C GLN A 462 124.50 -36.42 -64.99
N LYS A 463 124.88 -35.23 -64.50
CA LYS A 463 126.13 -34.56 -64.86
C LYS A 463 127.34 -35.32 -64.35
N GLN A 464 127.32 -35.81 -63.12
CA GLN A 464 128.38 -36.66 -62.56
C GLN A 464 128.51 -37.96 -63.35
N LEU A 465 127.40 -38.61 -63.72
CA LEU A 465 127.46 -39.81 -64.56
C LEU A 465 128.06 -39.51 -65.94
N GLN A 466 127.74 -38.35 -66.54
CA GLN A 466 128.36 -37.90 -67.78
C GLN A 466 129.85 -37.59 -67.61
N GLU A 467 130.23 -36.86 -66.57
CA GLU A 467 131.63 -36.54 -66.25
C GLU A 467 132.45 -37.80 -65.95
N GLU A 468 131.91 -38.75 -65.19
CA GLU A 468 132.57 -40.01 -64.88
C GLU A 468 132.75 -40.86 -66.13
N ARG A 469 131.76 -40.87 -67.05
CA ARG A 469 131.93 -41.49 -68.39
C ARG A 469 133.06 -40.83 -69.17
N LEU A 470 133.13 -39.51 -69.13
CA LEU A 470 134.15 -38.70 -69.82
C LEU A 470 135.54 -38.89 -69.20
N GLN A 471 135.63 -38.94 -67.86
CA GLN A 471 136.86 -39.23 -67.12
C GLN A 471 137.31 -40.67 -67.31
N ARG A 472 136.43 -41.68 -67.29
CA ARG A 472 136.79 -43.06 -67.65
C ARG A 472 137.27 -43.17 -69.09
N ALA A 473 136.74 -42.36 -70.01
CA ALA A 473 137.24 -42.30 -71.38
C ALA A 473 138.65 -41.68 -71.42
N ARG A 474 138.88 -40.56 -70.73
CA ARG A 474 140.20 -39.91 -70.62
C ARG A 474 141.23 -40.76 -69.91
N ALA A 475 140.89 -41.40 -68.78
CA ALA A 475 141.77 -42.29 -68.04
C ALA A 475 142.12 -43.53 -68.86
N ARG A 476 141.20 -44.08 -69.67
CA ARG A 476 141.55 -45.14 -70.64
C ARG A 476 142.51 -44.65 -71.73
N ALA A 477 142.40 -43.39 -72.16
CA ALA A 477 143.31 -42.81 -73.14
C ALA A 477 144.72 -42.52 -72.56
N HIS A 478 144.79 -42.08 -71.30
CA HIS A 478 146.05 -41.77 -70.61
C HIS A 478 146.67 -42.95 -69.85
N ALA A 479 145.92 -44.02 -69.62
CA ALA A 479 146.43 -45.21 -68.93
C ALA A 479 147.58 -45.79 -69.75
N GLU A 480 148.77 -45.74 -69.16
CA GLU A 480 149.97 -46.32 -69.73
C GLU A 480 149.72 -47.76 -70.15
N ILE A 481 150.03 -48.04 -71.41
CA ILE A 481 149.95 -49.36 -71.99
C ILE A 481 150.96 -50.25 -71.26
N LYS A 482 150.50 -51.00 -70.25
CA LYS A 482 151.31 -52.03 -69.58
C LYS A 482 151.62 -53.15 -70.57
N LYS A 483 152.81 -53.10 -71.17
CA LYS A 483 153.33 -54.17 -72.03
C LYS A 483 153.56 -55.42 -71.19
N LYS A 484 152.73 -56.45 -71.37
CA LYS A 484 152.94 -57.77 -70.77
C LYS A 484 153.98 -58.54 -71.58
N LYS A 485 155.00 -59.10 -70.90
CA LYS A 485 155.96 -60.04 -71.48
C LYS A 485 155.32 -61.44 -71.55
N GLY A 486 155.36 -62.09 -72.73
CA GLY A 486 154.91 -63.47 -72.97
C GLY A 486 153.52 -63.61 -73.63
N ARG A 487 153.32 -64.68 -74.41
CA ARG A 487 152.03 -65.01 -75.06
C ARG A 487 150.99 -65.34 -73.99
N LYS A 488 149.95 -64.51 -73.86
CA LYS A 488 148.78 -64.83 -73.04
C LYS A 488 147.96 -65.90 -73.76
N LEU A 489 147.69 -66.99 -73.06
CA LEU A 489 146.92 -68.11 -73.56
C LEU A 489 145.49 -67.66 -73.91
N VAL A 490 145.05 -67.99 -75.12
CA VAL A 490 143.70 -67.69 -75.61
C VAL A 490 142.82 -68.89 -75.34
N CYS A 491 141.83 -68.73 -74.46
CA CYS A 491 140.74 -69.70 -74.33
C CYS A 491 139.68 -69.35 -75.38
N ARG A 492 139.38 -70.31 -76.27
CA ARG A 492 138.24 -70.18 -77.19
C ARG A 492 136.93 -70.45 -76.45
N SER A 493 135.94 -69.71 -76.92
CA SER A 493 134.71 -69.25 -76.27
C SER A 493 133.85 -70.34 -75.67
N ARG A 494 133.35 -70.07 -74.46
CA ARG A 494 132.14 -70.70 -73.92
C ARG A 494 130.89 -69.89 -74.30
N PRO A 495 129.77 -70.56 -74.62
CA PRO A 495 128.56 -69.94 -75.16
C PRO A 495 127.76 -69.16 -74.10
N PRO A 496 126.81 -68.31 -74.54
CA PRO A 496 126.17 -67.29 -73.70
C PRO A 496 125.11 -67.91 -72.80
N VAL A 497 125.23 -67.72 -71.49
CA VAL A 497 124.17 -68.06 -70.54
C VAL A 497 123.57 -66.79 -69.98
N LEU A 498 122.27 -66.67 -70.27
CA LEU A 498 121.32 -65.67 -69.82
C LEU A 498 121.40 -65.53 -68.29
N ARG A 499 121.86 -64.37 -67.81
CA ARG A 499 121.83 -64.05 -66.38
C ARG A 499 120.43 -63.59 -66.00
N THR A 500 119.72 -64.52 -65.38
CA THR A 500 118.51 -64.29 -64.59
C THR A 500 118.91 -63.80 -63.21
N LYS A 501 118.25 -62.71 -62.79
CA LYS A 501 118.10 -62.09 -61.46
C LYS A 501 118.85 -62.74 -60.28
N GLU A 502 119.74 -61.96 -59.66
CA GLU A 502 119.91 -62.00 -58.20
C GLU A 502 119.11 -60.83 -57.62
N GLU A 503 118.05 -61.16 -56.89
CA GLU A 503 117.34 -60.22 -56.04
C GLU A 503 118.13 -60.07 -54.74
N SER A 504 118.40 -58.81 -54.38
CA SER A 504 119.02 -58.37 -53.14
C SER A 504 118.23 -58.85 -51.92
N GLU A 505 118.93 -59.31 -50.89
CA GLU A 505 118.41 -59.57 -49.55
C GLU A 505 117.67 -58.33 -49.02
N HIS A 506 116.34 -58.35 -49.13
CA HIS A 506 115.49 -57.42 -48.41
C HIS A 506 115.26 -58.01 -47.02
N MET A 507 116.16 -57.68 -46.10
CA MET A 507 115.90 -57.87 -44.67
C MET A 507 114.71 -56.97 -44.30
N PHE A 508 113.55 -57.59 -44.15
CA PHE A 508 112.41 -57.03 -43.44
C PHE A 508 112.87 -56.63 -42.03
N MET A 509 113.09 -55.34 -41.82
CA MET A 509 113.02 -54.77 -40.49
C MET A 509 111.56 -54.46 -40.22
N ASP A 510 111.03 -54.98 -39.11
CA ASP A 510 109.67 -54.73 -38.66
C ASP A 510 109.40 -53.22 -38.56
N LYS A 511 108.33 -52.80 -39.24
CA LYS A 511 107.83 -51.42 -39.31
C LYS A 511 107.63 -50.79 -37.91
N GLU A 512 107.33 -51.60 -36.91
CA GLU A 512 107.17 -51.16 -35.51
C GLU A 512 108.49 -50.66 -34.88
N LYS A 513 109.66 -51.20 -35.28
CA LYS A 513 110.96 -50.73 -34.77
C LYS A 513 111.43 -49.45 -35.45
N GLU A 514 111.07 -49.23 -36.71
CA GLU A 514 111.35 -48.00 -37.45
C GLU A 514 110.48 -46.84 -36.94
N GLU A 515 109.21 -47.10 -36.60
CA GLU A 515 108.30 -46.13 -36.00
C GLU A 515 108.70 -45.78 -34.55
N GLN A 516 109.18 -46.74 -33.75
CA GLN A 516 109.69 -46.45 -32.40
C GLN A 516 110.98 -45.60 -32.40
N LEU A 517 111.89 -45.81 -33.35
CA LEU A 517 113.11 -45.00 -33.46
C LEU A 517 112.85 -43.60 -34.03
N PHE A 518 111.85 -43.44 -34.91
CA PHE A 518 111.47 -42.15 -35.47
C PHE A 518 110.72 -41.25 -34.47
N PHE A 519 110.00 -41.82 -33.49
CA PHE A 519 109.23 -41.06 -32.50
C PHE A 519 109.94 -40.87 -31.14
N PHE A 520 110.97 -41.64 -30.80
CA PHE A 520 111.65 -41.59 -29.49
C PHE A 520 113.18 -41.41 -29.56
N THR A 521 113.70 -40.79 -30.63
CA THR A 521 115.09 -40.27 -30.66
C THR A 521 115.16 -38.80 -31.01
#